data_AF-A0A3R9Y5P1-F1
#
_entry.id   AF-A0A3R9Y5P1-F1
#
_cell.length_a   1.000
_cell.length_b   1.000
_cell.length_c   1.000
_cell.angle_alpha   90.00
_cell.angle_beta   90.00
_cell.angle_gamma   90.00
#
_symmetry.space_group_name_H-M   'P 1'
#
loop_
_entity.id
_entity.type
_entity.pdbx_description
1 polymer ?
#
loop_
_entity_poly.entity_id
_entity_poly.type
_entity_poly.pdbx_seq_one_letter_code
_entity_poly.pdbx_strand_id
1 'polypeptide(L)'
;MQILVDEAWVSDEELLQSLREAATPGPAPQVTDVGQDLIQSRLSEQERELTRLTTMAKIVEQNLNLNEKQVAILDERITALSDEKLKNQDVKTLLRLGASNEVLDLDVADCPTCHQSLSNVEVGRVGPVLDVDATISLLSSQIRTFEEMRRQARESATESRVSYRAVRRAVDVCRMEIKALQDDLVVPGEFPSSGDIARRVAAEFRLSEFTRAREAVQDLLAEMQEVADSVFEVRSELSNLPNVTPQEDYRRRDMLQKSVREQLTDFGFSSYDASLVSIDEETLRPEREGLNLDTDASASDVVRTKIAYLNGIREVANSLRTQHPGFLMLDEPRQHELDEDHFRATLRRLAQCSNIGDQVIATSAASVSALSVMLGSAQANVIDLGSQRLVRPATREDPMDY
;
A
#
# COMPACT_ATOMS: atom_id res chain seq x y z
N MET A 1 -17.11 -33.20 -7.23
CA MET A 1 -17.54 -31.88 -7.74
C MET A 1 -18.84 -32.08 -8.52
N GLN A 2 -19.77 -31.13 -8.54
CA GLN A 2 -20.97 -31.23 -9.39
C GLN A 2 -20.83 -30.29 -10.58
N ILE A 3 -21.29 -30.75 -11.75
CA ILE A 3 -21.18 -30.05 -13.02
C ILE A 3 -22.55 -29.96 -13.65
N LEU A 4 -22.91 -28.77 -14.13
CA LEU A 4 -24.15 -28.56 -14.85
C LEU A 4 -23.99 -29.01 -16.32
N VAL A 5 -24.77 -30.01 -16.71
CA VAL A 5 -24.86 -30.52 -18.09
C VAL A 5 -26.33 -30.51 -18.48
N ASP A 6 -26.69 -29.78 -19.53
CA ASP A 6 -28.05 -29.71 -20.08
C ASP A 6 -29.14 -29.50 -19.01
N GLU A 7 -28.90 -28.55 -18.11
CA GLU A 7 -29.76 -28.16 -16.98
C GLU A 7 -29.84 -29.16 -15.81
N ALA A 8 -29.08 -30.26 -15.84
CA ALA A 8 -28.97 -31.21 -14.73
C ALA A 8 -27.58 -31.16 -14.08
N TRP A 9 -27.54 -31.26 -12.74
CA TRP A 9 -26.29 -31.41 -12.01
C TRP A 9 -25.88 -32.88 -12.01
N VAL A 10 -24.71 -33.15 -12.56
CA VAL A 10 -24.11 -34.48 -12.67
C VAL A 10 -22.80 -34.49 -11.88
N SER A 11 -22.41 -35.63 -11.30
CA SER A 11 -21.09 -35.71 -10.65
C SER A 11 -19.98 -35.63 -11.71
N ASP A 12 -18.84 -35.09 -11.31
CA ASP A 12 -17.69 -34.99 -12.19
C ASP A 12 -17.14 -36.35 -12.64
N GLU A 13 -17.31 -37.39 -11.84
CA GLU A 13 -16.94 -38.77 -12.20
C GLU A 13 -17.89 -39.38 -13.25
N GLU A 14 -19.20 -39.16 -13.13
CA GLU A 14 -20.19 -39.60 -14.11
C GLU A 14 -19.96 -38.92 -15.48
N LEU A 15 -19.68 -37.61 -15.49
CA LEU A 15 -19.36 -36.89 -16.72
C LEU A 15 -18.05 -37.40 -17.35
N LEU A 16 -17.02 -37.64 -16.55
CA LEU A 16 -15.75 -38.20 -17.02
C LEU A 16 -15.94 -39.58 -17.66
N GLN A 17 -16.78 -40.42 -17.05
CA GLN A 17 -17.07 -41.76 -17.54
C GLN A 17 -17.84 -41.72 -18.86
N SER A 18 -18.88 -40.90 -18.97
CA SER A 18 -19.64 -40.74 -20.23
C SER A 18 -18.78 -40.20 -21.38
N LEU A 19 -17.88 -39.24 -21.11
CA LEU A 19 -16.94 -38.71 -22.11
C LEU A 19 -15.92 -39.77 -22.55
N ARG A 20 -15.45 -40.63 -21.63
CA ARG A 20 -14.57 -41.76 -21.95
C ARG A 20 -15.28 -42.79 -22.84
N GLU A 21 -16.52 -43.11 -22.52
CA GLU A 21 -17.34 -44.03 -23.31
C GLU A 21 -17.58 -43.51 -24.73
N ALA A 22 -17.87 -42.21 -24.87
CA ALA A 22 -18.02 -41.56 -26.17
C ALA A 22 -16.69 -41.46 -26.96
N ALA A 23 -15.55 -41.41 -26.27
CA ALA A 23 -14.22 -41.38 -26.88
C ALA A 23 -13.67 -42.78 -27.22
N THR A 24 -14.23 -43.86 -26.67
CA THR A 24 -13.74 -45.22 -26.91
C THR A 24 -13.88 -45.64 -28.39
N PRO A 25 -12.83 -46.21 -29.01
CA PRO A 25 -12.91 -46.65 -30.40
C PRO A 25 -13.77 -47.91 -30.55
N GLY A 26 -15.00 -47.75 -31.06
CA GLY A 26 -15.82 -48.83 -31.62
C GLY A 26 -15.69 -48.93 -33.16
N PRO A 27 -16.24 -49.99 -33.79
CA PRO A 27 -16.34 -50.06 -35.25
C PRO A 27 -17.21 -48.89 -35.75
N ALA A 28 -16.66 -48.09 -36.67
CA ALA A 28 -17.40 -46.99 -37.28
C ALA A 28 -18.54 -47.59 -38.14
N PRO A 29 -19.81 -47.25 -37.88
CA PRO A 29 -20.92 -47.76 -38.68
C PRO A 29 -20.79 -47.27 -40.12
N GLN A 30 -21.28 -48.08 -41.07
CA GLN A 30 -21.34 -47.69 -42.47
C GLN A 30 -22.47 -46.67 -42.67
N VAL A 31 -22.33 -45.79 -43.65
CA VAL A 31 -23.37 -44.78 -43.97
C VAL A 31 -24.72 -45.44 -44.27
N THR A 32 -24.75 -46.66 -44.82
CA THR A 32 -25.97 -47.46 -44.99
C THR A 32 -26.68 -47.81 -43.68
N ASP A 33 -25.92 -48.04 -42.61
CA ASP A 33 -26.46 -48.49 -41.31
C ASP A 33 -27.14 -47.35 -40.54
N VAL A 34 -26.74 -46.11 -40.81
CA VAL A 34 -27.28 -44.90 -40.17
C VAL A 34 -28.56 -44.42 -40.86
N GLY A 35 -28.65 -44.58 -42.19
CA GLY A 35 -29.81 -44.21 -42.99
C GLY A 35 -29.85 -42.72 -43.39
N GLN A 36 -30.12 -42.45 -44.67
CA GLN A 36 -30.10 -41.08 -45.24
C GLN A 36 -31.11 -40.13 -44.59
N ASP A 37 -32.31 -40.59 -44.26
CA ASP A 37 -33.35 -39.77 -43.62
C ASP A 37 -32.93 -39.30 -42.22
N LEU A 38 -32.23 -40.15 -41.46
CA LEU A 38 -31.73 -39.81 -40.12
C LEU A 38 -30.58 -38.79 -40.20
N ILE A 39 -29.70 -38.92 -41.19
CA ILE A 39 -28.62 -37.95 -41.45
C ILE A 39 -29.21 -36.59 -41.83
N GLN A 40 -30.23 -36.54 -42.70
CA GLN A 40 -30.93 -35.30 -43.05
C GLN A 40 -31.64 -34.65 -41.85
N SER A 41 -32.32 -35.43 -41.02
CA SER A 41 -32.94 -34.93 -39.79
C SER A 41 -31.90 -34.32 -38.86
N ARG A 42 -30.78 -35.00 -38.62
CA ARG A 42 -29.68 -34.52 -37.77
C ARG A 42 -29.01 -33.26 -38.35
N LEU A 43 -28.82 -33.21 -39.67
CA LEU A 43 -28.29 -32.02 -40.35
C LEU A 43 -29.19 -30.81 -40.10
N SER A 44 -30.50 -30.97 -40.25
CA SER A 44 -31.48 -29.88 -40.01
C SER A 44 -31.47 -29.39 -38.56
N GLU A 45 -31.28 -30.30 -37.60
CA GLU A 45 -31.18 -29.97 -36.18
C GLU A 45 -29.90 -29.19 -35.88
N GLN A 46 -28.77 -29.62 -36.44
CA GLN A 46 -27.48 -28.95 -36.30
C GLN A 46 -27.45 -27.58 -36.97
N GLU A 47 -28.08 -27.41 -38.14
CA GLU A 47 -28.22 -26.09 -38.79
C GLU A 47 -29.03 -25.11 -37.94
N ARG A 48 -30.07 -25.59 -37.27
CA ARG A 48 -30.85 -24.81 -36.32
C ARG A 48 -30.02 -24.42 -35.10
N GLU A 49 -29.25 -25.36 -34.57
CA GLU A 49 -28.36 -25.11 -33.43
C GLU A 49 -27.21 -24.13 -33.78
N LEU A 50 -26.61 -24.26 -34.97
CA LEU A 50 -25.62 -23.31 -35.47
C LEU A 50 -26.18 -21.88 -35.51
N THR A 51 -27.43 -21.73 -35.96
CA THR A 51 -28.11 -20.43 -36.01
C THR A 51 -28.30 -19.86 -34.60
N ARG A 52 -28.68 -20.71 -33.63
CA ARG A 52 -28.82 -20.33 -32.21
C ARG A 52 -27.49 -19.90 -31.61
N LEU A 53 -26.45 -20.72 -31.75
CA LEU A 53 -25.11 -20.45 -31.23
C LEU A 53 -24.46 -19.22 -31.87
N THR A 54 -24.65 -19.01 -33.17
CA THR A 54 -24.13 -17.82 -33.87
C THR A 54 -24.81 -16.54 -33.37
N THR A 55 -26.11 -16.60 -33.09
CA THR A 55 -26.84 -15.46 -32.50
C THR A 55 -26.36 -15.18 -31.08
N MET A 56 -26.18 -16.21 -30.27
CA MET A 56 -25.62 -16.09 -28.92
C MET A 56 -24.21 -15.51 -28.96
N ALA A 57 -23.35 -15.98 -29.86
CA ALA A 57 -21.98 -15.49 -30.02
C ALA A 57 -21.95 -13.99 -30.29
N LYS A 58 -22.83 -13.48 -31.17
CA LYS A 58 -22.94 -12.04 -31.47
C LYS A 58 -23.33 -11.22 -30.24
N ILE A 59 -24.28 -11.70 -29.43
CA ILE A 59 -24.72 -11.01 -28.21
C ILE A 59 -23.57 -10.93 -27.20
N VAL A 60 -22.89 -12.06 -26.94
CA VAL A 60 -21.78 -12.10 -25.99
C VAL A 60 -20.57 -11.28 -26.48
N GLU A 61 -20.30 -11.29 -27.79
CA GLU A 61 -19.28 -10.45 -28.43
C GLU A 61 -19.57 -8.95 -28.26
N GLN A 62 -20.82 -8.54 -28.43
CA GLN A 62 -21.22 -7.15 -28.19
C GLN A 62 -21.00 -6.74 -26.73
N ASN A 63 -21.39 -7.59 -25.78
CA ASN A 63 -21.16 -7.34 -24.35
C ASN A 63 -19.66 -7.26 -24.02
N LEU A 64 -18.85 -8.17 -24.55
CA LEU A 64 -17.40 -8.14 -24.39
C LEU A 64 -16.80 -6.82 -24.90
N ASN A 65 -17.17 -6.42 -26.12
CA ASN A 65 -16.68 -5.17 -26.72
C ASN A 65 -17.08 -3.93 -25.91
N LEU A 66 -18.29 -3.90 -25.34
CA LEU A 66 -18.74 -2.81 -24.48
C LEU A 66 -17.91 -2.73 -23.19
N ASN A 67 -17.72 -3.87 -22.53
CA ASN A 67 -16.95 -3.95 -21.29
C ASN A 67 -15.47 -3.58 -21.51
N GLU A 68 -14.85 -4.07 -22.59
CA GLU A 68 -13.46 -3.71 -22.93
C GLU A 68 -13.30 -2.22 -23.23
N LYS A 69 -14.25 -1.60 -23.94
CA LYS A 69 -14.26 -0.14 -24.15
C LYS A 69 -14.41 0.63 -22.85
N GLN A 70 -15.27 0.17 -21.95
CA GLN A 70 -15.45 0.80 -20.65
C GLN A 70 -14.16 0.75 -19.82
N VAL A 71 -13.45 -0.39 -19.82
CA VAL A 71 -12.14 -0.51 -19.17
C VAL A 71 -11.14 0.50 -19.74
N ALA A 72 -11.05 0.61 -21.08
CA ALA A 72 -10.13 1.55 -21.73
C ALA A 72 -10.41 3.02 -21.35
N ILE A 73 -11.69 3.43 -21.35
CA ILE A 73 -12.10 4.78 -20.94
C ILE A 73 -11.74 5.05 -19.47
N LEU A 74 -11.96 4.07 -18.59
CA LEU A 74 -11.63 4.21 -17.17
C LEU A 74 -10.12 4.30 -16.94
N ASP A 75 -9.32 3.52 -17.66
CA ASP A 75 -7.85 3.58 -17.58
C ASP A 75 -7.32 4.95 -18.04
N GLU A 76 -7.85 5.51 -19.13
CA GLU A 76 -7.50 6.85 -19.58
C GLU A 76 -7.88 7.91 -18.53
N ARG A 77 -9.07 7.80 -17.94
CA ARG A 77 -9.53 8.73 -16.91
C ARG A 77 -8.68 8.68 -15.64
N ILE A 78 -8.32 7.48 -15.17
CA ILE A 78 -7.46 7.30 -14.00
C ILE A 78 -6.08 7.91 -14.25
N THR A 79 -5.53 7.71 -15.45
CA THR A 79 -4.24 8.28 -15.84
C THR A 79 -4.28 9.80 -15.79
N ALA A 80 -5.28 10.41 -16.42
CA ALA A 80 -5.45 11.87 -16.43
C ALA A 80 -5.59 12.46 -15.01
N LEU A 81 -6.38 11.81 -14.12
CA LEU A 81 -6.54 12.25 -12.73
C LEU A 81 -5.27 12.06 -11.91
N SER A 82 -4.49 11.01 -12.20
CA SER A 82 -3.22 10.74 -11.51
C SER A 82 -2.18 11.80 -11.88
N ASP A 83 -2.10 12.18 -13.16
CA ASP A 83 -1.23 13.26 -13.63
C ASP A 83 -1.64 14.60 -13.00
N GLU A 84 -2.93 14.88 -12.89
CA GLU A 84 -3.44 16.08 -12.23
C GLU A 84 -3.10 16.10 -10.74
N LYS A 85 -3.20 14.94 -10.06
CA LYS A 85 -2.81 14.81 -8.66
C LYS A 85 -1.31 15.06 -8.46
N LEU A 86 -0.46 14.51 -9.33
CA LEU A 86 0.98 14.74 -9.28
C LEU A 86 1.32 16.22 -9.42
N LYS A 87 0.72 16.91 -10.40
CA LYS A 87 0.90 18.37 -10.57
C LYS A 87 0.53 19.16 -9.31
N ASN A 88 -0.57 18.80 -8.63
CA ASN A 88 -0.95 19.46 -7.39
C ASN A 88 0.01 19.13 -6.22
N GLN A 89 0.57 17.92 -6.18
CA GLN A 89 1.61 17.57 -5.20
C GLN A 89 2.92 18.35 -5.44
N ASP A 90 3.27 18.59 -6.72
CA ASP A 90 4.40 19.43 -7.07
C ASP A 90 4.17 20.88 -6.62
N VAL A 91 2.99 21.43 -6.86
CA VAL A 91 2.59 22.76 -6.34
C VAL A 91 2.71 22.82 -4.82
N LYS A 92 2.20 21.80 -4.10
CA LYS A 92 2.35 21.71 -2.64
C LYS A 92 3.82 21.72 -2.20
N THR A 93 4.68 21.02 -2.94
CA THR A 93 6.11 20.95 -2.67
C THR A 93 6.79 22.30 -2.90
N LEU A 94 6.44 23.00 -3.98
CA LEU A 94 6.95 24.35 -4.27
C LEU A 94 6.54 25.36 -3.19
N LEU A 95 5.27 25.32 -2.75
CA LEU A 95 4.77 26.14 -1.64
C LEU A 95 5.56 25.86 -0.35
N ARG A 96 5.82 24.58 -0.03
CA ARG A 96 6.63 24.19 1.13
C ARG A 96 8.07 24.71 1.05
N LEU A 97 8.66 24.76 -0.14
CA LEU A 97 10.03 25.26 -0.36
C LEU A 97 10.14 26.79 -0.37
N GLY A 98 9.05 27.51 -0.07
CA GLY A 98 9.06 28.96 0.07
C GLY A 98 8.74 29.72 -1.22
N ALA A 99 8.17 29.06 -2.24
CA ALA A 99 7.55 29.79 -3.34
C ALA A 99 6.39 30.63 -2.78
N SER A 100 6.44 31.95 -2.94
CA SER A 100 5.37 32.85 -2.49
C SER A 100 4.08 32.57 -3.28
N ASN A 101 2.93 32.63 -2.59
CA ASN A 101 1.60 32.54 -3.22
C ASN A 101 1.41 33.55 -4.37
N GLU A 102 2.19 34.64 -4.37
CA GLU A 102 2.23 35.67 -5.41
C GLU A 102 2.65 35.15 -6.80
N VAL A 103 3.29 33.97 -6.91
CA VAL A 103 3.59 33.32 -8.20
C VAL A 103 2.36 32.59 -8.77
N LEU A 104 1.40 32.23 -7.90
CA LEU A 104 0.13 31.59 -8.27
C LEU A 104 -1.02 32.60 -8.40
N ASP A 105 -0.92 33.75 -7.75
CA ASP A 105 -1.76 34.90 -8.08
C ASP A 105 -1.40 35.38 -9.49
N LEU A 106 -2.30 35.14 -10.44
CA LEU A 106 -2.31 35.82 -11.72
C LEU A 106 -2.64 37.30 -11.47
N ASP A 107 -1.70 38.05 -10.91
CA ASP A 107 -1.79 39.50 -10.71
C ASP A 107 -1.80 40.25 -12.07
N VAL A 108 -1.51 39.53 -13.15
CA VAL A 108 -1.76 39.97 -14.51
C VAL A 108 -3.12 39.43 -14.94
N ALA A 109 -4.10 40.33 -15.04
CA ALA A 109 -5.44 40.06 -15.55
C ALA A 109 -5.44 39.74 -17.06
N ASP A 110 -4.46 39.00 -17.57
CA ASP A 110 -4.36 38.55 -18.95
C ASP A 110 -4.21 37.03 -18.97
N CYS A 111 -5.02 36.36 -19.79
CA CYS A 111 -4.99 34.92 -19.94
C CYS A 111 -3.58 34.46 -20.37
N PRO A 112 -2.88 33.57 -19.63
CA PRO A 112 -1.53 33.15 -19.99
C PRO A 112 -1.46 32.30 -21.27
N THR A 113 -2.60 31.87 -21.82
CA THR A 113 -2.68 31.08 -23.07
C THR A 113 -2.94 31.95 -24.31
N CYS A 114 -3.71 33.02 -24.20
CA CYS A 114 -4.09 33.85 -25.36
C CYS A 114 -3.82 35.35 -25.16
N HIS A 115 -3.26 35.74 -24.01
CA HIS A 115 -2.92 37.11 -23.61
C HIS A 115 -4.07 38.11 -23.70
N GLN A 116 -5.32 37.64 -23.70
CA GLN A 116 -6.48 38.51 -23.65
C GLN A 116 -6.77 38.93 -22.21
N SER A 117 -7.11 40.20 -22.04
CA SER A 117 -7.46 40.74 -20.74
C SER A 117 -8.75 40.15 -20.19
N LEU A 118 -8.65 39.55 -19.00
CA LEU A 118 -9.72 39.01 -18.18
C LEU A 118 -10.41 40.09 -17.32
N SER A 119 -9.98 41.35 -17.44
CA SER A 119 -10.51 42.51 -16.69
C SER A 119 -12.02 42.76 -16.86
N ASN A 120 -12.65 42.22 -17.91
CA ASN A 120 -14.09 42.34 -18.18
C ASN A 120 -14.90 41.08 -17.82
N VAL A 121 -14.29 40.08 -17.19
CA VAL A 121 -15.02 38.92 -16.68
C VAL A 121 -15.47 39.28 -15.26
N GLU A 122 -16.75 39.65 -15.10
CA GLU A 122 -17.37 39.71 -13.77
C GLU A 122 -17.43 38.30 -13.18
N VAL A 123 -16.31 37.85 -12.63
CA VAL A 123 -16.28 36.64 -11.80
C VAL A 123 -16.90 37.05 -10.48
N GLY A 124 -18.24 36.93 -10.38
CA GLY A 124 -18.93 36.97 -9.11
C GLY A 124 -18.20 36.02 -8.14
N ARG A 125 -17.85 36.54 -6.95
CA ARG A 125 -17.05 35.88 -5.90
C ARG A 125 -16.87 34.40 -6.19
N VAL A 126 -15.69 34.04 -6.71
CA VAL A 126 -15.30 32.63 -6.85
C VAL A 126 -15.67 31.97 -5.53
N GLY A 127 -16.51 30.94 -5.59
CA GLY A 127 -16.86 30.15 -4.41
C GLY A 127 -15.57 29.68 -3.71
N PRO A 128 -15.64 29.16 -2.47
CA PRO A 128 -14.45 28.75 -1.74
C PRO A 128 -13.56 27.87 -2.63
N VAL A 129 -12.42 28.40 -3.03
CA VAL A 129 -11.41 27.68 -3.81
C VAL A 129 -10.84 26.64 -2.86
N LEU A 130 -10.86 25.38 -3.28
CA LEU A 130 -10.23 24.31 -2.51
C LEU A 130 -8.76 24.65 -2.35
N ASP A 131 -8.24 24.53 -1.12
CA ASP A 131 -6.80 24.57 -0.95
C ASP A 131 -6.14 23.38 -1.68
N VAL A 132 -4.82 23.44 -1.85
CA VAL A 132 -4.06 22.41 -2.58
C VAL A 132 -4.23 21.03 -1.91
N ASP A 133 -4.37 20.98 -0.59
CA ASP A 133 -4.55 19.73 0.16
C ASP A 133 -5.92 19.11 -0.05
N ALA A 134 -6.97 19.92 -0.04
CA ALA A 134 -8.34 19.54 -0.32
C ALA A 134 -8.50 19.09 -1.78
N THR A 135 -7.78 19.72 -2.70
CA THR A 135 -7.73 19.30 -4.11
C THR A 135 -7.05 17.94 -4.28
N ILE A 136 -5.89 17.72 -3.63
CA ILE A 136 -5.20 16.42 -3.64
C ILE A 136 -6.08 15.33 -3.01
N SER A 137 -6.80 15.64 -1.93
CA SER A 137 -7.71 14.71 -1.26
C SER A 137 -8.90 14.34 -2.15
N LEU A 138 -9.50 15.31 -2.84
CA LEU A 138 -10.58 15.08 -3.81
C LEU A 138 -10.11 14.19 -4.97
N LEU A 139 -8.98 14.52 -5.58
CA LEU A 139 -8.40 13.74 -6.68
C LEU A 139 -8.10 12.30 -6.24
N SER A 140 -7.57 12.11 -5.03
CA SER A 140 -7.33 10.78 -4.47
C SER A 140 -8.63 9.98 -4.30
N SER A 141 -9.70 10.62 -3.84
CA SER A 141 -11.02 9.99 -3.68
C SER A 141 -11.65 9.62 -5.03
N GLN A 142 -11.51 10.49 -6.04
CA GLN A 142 -11.97 10.23 -7.40
C GLN A 142 -11.21 9.07 -8.04
N ILE A 143 -9.87 9.05 -7.94
CA ILE A 143 -9.02 7.96 -8.43
C ILE A 143 -9.50 6.63 -7.83
N ARG A 144 -9.64 6.56 -6.50
CA ARG A 144 -10.12 5.35 -5.82
C ARG A 144 -11.47 4.86 -6.34
N THR A 145 -12.39 5.80 -6.60
CA THR A 145 -13.72 5.47 -7.14
C THR A 145 -13.61 4.89 -8.55
N PHE A 146 -12.81 5.51 -9.43
CA PHE A 146 -12.62 5.03 -10.79
C PHE A 146 -11.85 3.71 -10.84
N GLU A 147 -10.90 3.48 -9.93
CA GLU A 147 -10.19 2.21 -9.81
C GLU A 147 -11.13 1.05 -9.47
N GLU A 148 -12.09 1.29 -8.57
CA GLU A 148 -13.10 0.31 -8.20
C GLU A 148 -14.07 0.03 -9.36
N MET A 149 -14.53 1.08 -10.06
CA MET A 149 -15.32 0.92 -11.28
C MET A 149 -14.56 0.14 -12.36
N ARG A 150 -13.25 0.39 -12.50
CA ARG A 150 -12.38 -0.32 -13.44
C ARG A 150 -12.23 -1.79 -13.06
N ARG A 151 -12.07 -2.10 -11.77
CA ARG A 151 -12.00 -3.47 -11.27
C ARG A 151 -13.26 -4.25 -11.67
N GLN A 152 -14.44 -3.69 -11.38
CA GLN A 152 -15.72 -4.29 -11.75
C GLN A 152 -15.87 -4.46 -13.27
N ALA A 153 -15.51 -3.44 -14.06
CA ALA A 153 -15.58 -3.52 -15.53
C ALA A 153 -14.62 -4.59 -16.10
N ARG A 154 -13.42 -4.73 -15.51
CA ARG A 154 -12.46 -5.79 -15.89
C ARG A 154 -12.99 -7.17 -15.57
N GLU A 155 -13.57 -7.38 -14.39
CA GLU A 155 -14.20 -8.65 -14.01
C GLU A 155 -15.29 -9.04 -15.01
N SER A 156 -16.22 -8.12 -15.32
CA SER A 156 -17.26 -8.33 -16.33
C SER A 156 -16.72 -8.60 -17.74
N ALA A 157 -15.64 -7.91 -18.14
CA ALA A 157 -14.96 -8.16 -19.40
C ALA A 157 -14.34 -9.57 -19.43
N THR A 158 -13.70 -10.00 -18.33
CA THR A 158 -13.10 -11.35 -18.25
C THR A 158 -14.15 -12.45 -18.35
N GLU A 159 -15.29 -12.30 -17.66
CA GLU A 159 -16.41 -13.24 -17.72
C GLU A 159 -17.02 -13.31 -19.13
N SER A 160 -17.27 -12.14 -19.73
CA SER A 160 -17.77 -12.04 -21.11
C SER A 160 -16.80 -12.69 -22.11
N ARG A 161 -15.49 -12.55 -21.88
CA ARG A 161 -14.44 -13.13 -22.74
C ARG A 161 -14.39 -14.64 -22.65
N VAL A 162 -14.50 -15.20 -21.45
CA VAL A 162 -14.59 -16.65 -21.23
C VAL A 162 -15.84 -17.20 -21.93
N SER A 163 -16.99 -16.56 -21.73
CA SER A 163 -18.26 -16.93 -22.36
C SER A 163 -18.19 -16.86 -23.89
N TYR A 164 -17.63 -15.80 -24.45
CA TYR A 164 -17.47 -15.65 -25.91
C TYR A 164 -16.61 -16.78 -26.50
N ARG A 165 -15.49 -17.10 -25.84
CA ARG A 165 -14.61 -18.22 -26.27
C ARG A 165 -15.35 -19.56 -26.22
N ALA A 166 -16.14 -19.81 -25.18
CA ALA A 166 -16.90 -21.05 -25.07
C ALA A 166 -17.95 -21.18 -26.19
N VAL A 167 -18.75 -20.14 -26.43
CA VAL A 167 -19.76 -20.15 -27.50
C VAL A 167 -19.11 -20.26 -28.88
N ARG A 168 -17.99 -19.57 -29.10
CA ARG A 168 -17.26 -19.63 -30.38
C ARG A 168 -16.71 -21.03 -30.66
N ARG A 169 -16.17 -21.73 -29.66
CA ARG A 169 -15.77 -23.14 -29.79
C ARG A 169 -16.97 -24.02 -30.15
N ALA A 170 -18.13 -23.82 -29.52
CA ALA A 170 -19.33 -24.58 -29.85
C ALA A 170 -19.79 -24.35 -31.30
N VAL A 171 -19.71 -23.10 -31.81
CA VAL A 171 -19.97 -22.77 -33.22
C VAL A 171 -19.03 -23.53 -34.15
N ASP A 172 -17.73 -23.57 -33.84
CA ASP A 172 -16.72 -24.24 -34.67
C ASP A 172 -16.95 -25.76 -34.70
N VAL A 173 -17.28 -26.38 -33.56
CA VAL A 173 -17.65 -27.81 -33.48
C VAL A 173 -18.90 -28.10 -34.31
N CYS A 174 -19.96 -27.32 -34.14
CA CYS A 174 -21.21 -27.50 -34.88
C CYS A 174 -20.98 -27.38 -36.40
N ARG A 175 -20.13 -26.47 -36.86
CA ARG A 175 -19.74 -26.36 -38.28
C ARG A 175 -18.98 -27.59 -38.79
N MET A 176 -18.09 -28.15 -37.97
CA MET A 176 -17.38 -29.39 -38.31
C MET A 176 -18.36 -30.57 -38.42
N GLU A 177 -19.32 -30.69 -37.50
CA GLU A 177 -20.35 -31.74 -37.53
C GLU A 177 -21.27 -31.61 -38.75
N ILE A 178 -21.75 -30.40 -39.07
CA ILE A 178 -22.54 -30.13 -40.27
C ILE A 178 -21.79 -30.57 -41.53
N LYS A 179 -20.51 -30.22 -41.63
CA LYS A 179 -19.69 -30.59 -42.78
C LYS A 179 -19.55 -32.12 -42.90
N ALA A 180 -19.29 -32.81 -41.80
CA ALA A 180 -19.18 -34.26 -41.79
C ALA A 180 -20.50 -34.96 -42.17
N LEU A 181 -21.64 -34.44 -41.70
CA LEU A 181 -22.97 -34.95 -42.10
C LEU A 181 -23.28 -34.69 -43.58
N GLN A 182 -22.84 -33.55 -44.12
CA GLN A 182 -22.95 -33.24 -45.55
C GLN A 182 -22.06 -34.17 -46.40
N ASP A 183 -20.84 -34.46 -45.94
CA ASP A 183 -19.94 -35.40 -46.62
C ASP A 183 -20.53 -36.83 -46.62
N ASP A 184 -21.14 -37.27 -45.51
CA ASP A 184 -21.81 -38.57 -45.41
C ASP A 184 -23.01 -38.71 -46.36
N LEU A 185 -23.68 -37.61 -46.74
CA LEU A 185 -24.77 -37.63 -47.73
C LEU A 185 -24.28 -37.84 -49.17
N VAL A 186 -23.00 -37.58 -49.45
CA VAL A 186 -22.41 -37.62 -50.79
C VAL A 186 -21.63 -38.91 -51.04
N VAL A 187 -21.07 -39.51 -49.98
CA VAL A 187 -20.22 -40.70 -50.06
C VAL A 187 -21.05 -41.99 -50.20
N PRO A 188 -20.58 -43.02 -50.96
CA PRO A 188 -21.29 -44.30 -51.06
C PRO A 188 -21.48 -44.98 -49.70
N GLY A 189 -22.59 -45.71 -49.57
CA GLY A 189 -23.05 -46.26 -48.29
C GLY A 189 -22.07 -47.21 -47.56
N GLU A 190 -21.14 -47.86 -48.28
CA GLU A 190 -20.18 -48.84 -47.74
C GLU A 190 -19.00 -48.19 -47.00
N PHE A 191 -18.83 -46.87 -47.11
CA PHE A 191 -17.78 -46.15 -46.39
C PHE A 191 -18.17 -45.90 -44.93
N PRO A 192 -17.19 -45.82 -44.02
CA PRO A 192 -17.44 -45.47 -42.62
C PRO A 192 -17.97 -44.03 -42.52
N SER A 193 -18.95 -43.81 -41.64
CA SER A 193 -19.52 -42.47 -41.40
C SER A 193 -18.44 -41.50 -40.87
N SER A 194 -18.18 -40.45 -41.62
CA SER A 194 -17.31 -39.35 -41.22
C SER A 194 -17.92 -38.54 -40.07
N GLY A 195 -19.25 -38.46 -39.97
CA GLY A 195 -19.97 -37.86 -38.84
C GLY A 195 -19.73 -38.59 -37.52
N ASP A 196 -19.68 -39.93 -37.53
CA ASP A 196 -19.33 -40.71 -36.33
C ASP A 196 -17.86 -40.54 -35.92
N ILE A 197 -16.95 -40.49 -36.89
CA ILE A 197 -15.53 -40.22 -36.61
C ILE A 197 -15.37 -38.81 -36.02
N ALA A 198 -16.04 -37.80 -36.58
CA ALA A 198 -16.00 -36.42 -36.09
C ALA A 198 -16.53 -36.31 -34.65
N ARG A 199 -17.65 -36.98 -34.33
CA ARG A 199 -18.19 -37.03 -32.96
C ARG A 199 -17.23 -37.67 -31.96
N ARG A 200 -16.56 -38.75 -32.35
CA ARG A 200 -15.56 -39.39 -31.48
C ARG A 200 -14.37 -38.45 -31.20
N VAL A 201 -13.84 -37.81 -32.24
CA VAL A 201 -12.74 -36.85 -32.09
C VAL A 201 -13.17 -35.65 -31.22
N ALA A 202 -14.40 -35.17 -31.37
CA ALA A 202 -14.96 -34.13 -30.51
C ALA A 202 -15.07 -34.58 -29.04
N ALA A 203 -15.48 -35.83 -28.78
CA ALA A 203 -15.53 -36.42 -27.45
C ALA A 203 -14.13 -36.56 -26.83
N GLU A 204 -13.13 -37.02 -27.59
CA GLU A 204 -11.72 -37.07 -27.16
C GLU A 204 -11.18 -35.69 -26.77
N PHE A 205 -11.44 -34.68 -27.59
CA PHE A 205 -11.04 -33.31 -27.29
C PHE A 205 -11.73 -32.78 -26.03
N ARG A 206 -13.04 -33.02 -25.89
CA ARG A 206 -13.83 -32.59 -24.73
C ARG A 206 -13.37 -33.28 -23.44
N LEU A 207 -13.00 -34.57 -23.51
CA LEU A 207 -12.41 -35.31 -22.40
C LEU A 207 -11.06 -34.70 -21.97
N SER A 208 -10.21 -34.35 -22.93
CA SER A 208 -8.91 -33.70 -22.67
C SER A 208 -9.07 -32.34 -21.99
N GLU A 209 -9.94 -31.46 -22.53
CA GLU A 209 -10.23 -30.15 -21.93
C GLU A 209 -10.84 -30.31 -20.52
N PHE A 210 -11.75 -31.27 -20.33
CA PHE A 210 -12.36 -31.52 -19.03
C PHE A 210 -11.34 -32.00 -17.99
N THR A 211 -10.43 -32.89 -18.39
CA THR A 211 -9.37 -33.40 -17.50
C THR A 211 -8.44 -32.27 -17.08
N ARG A 212 -8.01 -31.41 -18.02
CA ARG A 212 -7.20 -30.22 -17.73
C ARG A 212 -7.89 -29.24 -16.80
N ALA A 213 -9.18 -28.98 -17.00
CA ALA A 213 -9.95 -28.10 -16.13
C ALA A 213 -10.04 -28.68 -14.71
N ARG A 214 -10.22 -30.00 -14.58
CA ARG A 214 -10.24 -30.69 -13.28
C ARG A 214 -8.90 -30.58 -12.55
N GLU A 215 -7.78 -30.80 -13.24
CA GLU A 215 -6.43 -30.61 -12.69
C GLU A 215 -6.22 -29.18 -12.21
N ALA A 216 -6.54 -28.18 -13.04
CA ALA A 216 -6.41 -26.77 -12.67
C ALA A 216 -7.26 -26.38 -11.45
N VAL A 217 -8.47 -26.93 -11.30
CA VAL A 217 -9.30 -26.70 -10.10
C VAL A 217 -8.65 -27.32 -8.86
N GLN A 218 -8.04 -28.50 -8.98
CA GLN A 218 -7.33 -29.13 -7.86
C GLN A 218 -6.11 -28.32 -7.43
N ASP A 219 -5.34 -27.81 -8.40
CA ASP A 219 -4.18 -26.94 -8.12
C ASP A 219 -4.63 -25.65 -7.40
N LEU A 220 -5.68 -24.99 -7.88
CA LEU A 220 -6.24 -23.78 -7.24
C LEU A 220 -6.75 -24.05 -5.82
N LEU A 221 -7.35 -25.22 -5.56
CA LEU A 221 -7.78 -25.60 -4.20
C LEU A 221 -6.58 -25.81 -3.27
N ALA A 222 -5.48 -26.37 -3.77
CA ALA A 222 -4.25 -26.51 -3.00
C ALA A 222 -3.63 -25.15 -2.66
N GLU A 223 -3.51 -24.25 -3.65
CA GLU A 223 -3.04 -22.87 -3.44
C GLU A 223 -3.92 -22.12 -2.43
N MET A 224 -5.24 -22.28 -2.52
CA MET A 224 -6.18 -21.66 -1.58
C MET A 224 -5.97 -22.17 -0.15
N GLN A 225 -5.66 -23.46 0.02
CA GLN A 225 -5.36 -24.03 1.33
C GLN A 225 -4.07 -23.44 1.92
N GLU A 226 -3.00 -23.32 1.12
CA GLU A 226 -1.75 -22.69 1.55
C GLU A 226 -1.96 -21.25 2.03
N VAL A 227 -2.76 -20.47 1.28
CA VAL A 227 -3.12 -19.10 1.68
C VAL A 227 -3.92 -19.09 2.97
N ALA A 228 -4.89 -20.00 3.12
CA ALA A 228 -5.70 -20.10 4.34
C ALA A 228 -4.84 -20.41 5.58
N ASP A 229 -3.88 -21.32 5.44
CA ASP A 229 -2.94 -21.68 6.51
C ASP A 229 -2.04 -20.50 6.87
N SER A 230 -1.49 -19.78 5.88
CA SER A 230 -0.70 -18.57 6.11
C SER A 230 -1.49 -17.47 6.81
N VAL A 231 -2.75 -17.25 6.42
CA VAL A 231 -3.64 -16.28 7.09
C VAL A 231 -3.89 -16.68 8.55
N PHE A 232 -4.06 -17.97 8.81
CA PHE A 232 -4.23 -18.48 10.18
C PHE A 232 -2.99 -18.23 11.03
N GLU A 233 -1.80 -18.54 10.51
CA GLU A 233 -0.52 -18.30 11.19
C GLU A 233 -0.33 -16.82 11.52
N VAL A 234 -0.47 -15.93 10.53
CA VAL A 234 -0.32 -14.48 10.72
C VAL A 234 -1.31 -13.92 11.74
N ARG A 235 -2.57 -14.38 11.72
CA ARG A 235 -3.57 -13.97 12.72
C ARG A 235 -3.22 -14.45 14.12
N SER A 236 -2.68 -15.67 14.24
CA SER A 236 -2.21 -16.20 15.50
C SER A 236 -1.05 -15.37 16.05
N GLU A 237 -0.05 -15.07 15.23
CA GLU A 237 1.08 -14.20 15.59
C GLU A 237 0.60 -12.81 16.03
N LEU A 238 -0.30 -12.18 15.27
CA LEU A 238 -0.89 -10.88 15.58
C LEU A 238 -1.63 -10.90 16.93
N SER A 239 -2.36 -11.98 17.23
CA SER A 239 -3.06 -12.14 18.51
C SER A 239 -2.13 -12.38 19.70
N ASN A 240 -0.94 -12.92 19.44
CA ASN A 240 0.09 -13.17 20.44
C ASN A 240 1.00 -11.96 20.69
N LEU A 241 0.90 -10.91 19.87
CA LEU A 241 1.61 -9.67 20.15
C LEU A 241 1.18 -9.13 21.52
N PRO A 242 2.12 -8.65 22.35
CA PRO A 242 1.79 -8.09 23.64
C PRO A 242 0.79 -6.95 23.45
N ASN A 243 -0.27 -6.94 24.27
CA ASN A 243 -1.20 -5.82 24.36
C ASN A 243 -0.48 -4.61 24.94
N VAL A 244 0.30 -3.90 24.14
CA VAL A 244 0.76 -2.56 24.47
C VAL A 244 -0.45 -1.67 24.30
N THR A 245 -1.14 -1.39 25.40
CA THR A 245 -2.30 -0.50 25.36
C THR A 245 -1.83 0.90 24.98
N PRO A 246 -2.43 1.55 23.96
CA PRO A 246 -2.12 2.94 23.61
C PRO A 246 -2.17 3.89 24.82
N GLN A 247 -3.00 3.58 25.80
CA GLN A 247 -3.14 4.33 27.06
C GLN A 247 -1.83 4.44 27.86
N GLU A 248 -1.00 3.40 27.91
CA GLU A 248 0.28 3.46 28.62
C GLU A 248 1.29 4.32 27.86
N ASP A 249 1.28 4.26 26.53
CA ASP A 249 2.15 5.07 25.67
C ASP A 249 1.78 6.55 25.73
N TYR A 250 0.49 6.88 25.67
CA TYR A 250 0.00 8.25 25.88
C TYR A 250 0.43 8.78 27.26
N ARG A 251 0.29 7.96 28.31
CA ARG A 251 0.74 8.35 29.65
C ARG A 251 2.24 8.62 29.71
N ARG A 252 3.08 7.77 29.10
CA ARG A 252 4.54 7.96 29.04
C ARG A 252 4.89 9.24 28.30
N ARG A 253 4.24 9.48 27.15
CA ARG A 253 4.43 10.69 26.35
C ARG A 253 4.02 11.94 27.12
N ASP A 254 2.88 11.93 27.80
CA ASP A 254 2.40 13.06 28.59
C ASP A 254 3.36 13.38 29.75
N MET A 255 3.90 12.34 30.40
CA MET A 255 4.93 12.51 31.43
C MET A 255 6.22 13.10 30.85
N LEU A 256 6.65 12.64 29.68
CA LEU A 256 7.82 13.18 28.97
C LEU A 256 7.60 14.64 28.58
N GLN A 257 6.46 14.96 27.98
CA GLN A 257 6.10 16.32 27.59
C GLN A 257 6.10 17.25 28.80
N LYS A 258 5.48 16.84 29.90
CA LYS A 258 5.51 17.61 31.15
C LYS A 258 6.93 17.84 31.64
N SER A 259 7.75 16.79 31.69
CA SER A 259 9.16 16.86 32.10
C SER A 259 9.96 17.82 31.23
N VAL A 260 9.80 17.76 29.90
CA VAL A 260 10.50 18.63 28.94
C VAL A 260 10.09 20.09 29.16
N ARG A 261 8.80 20.39 29.32
CA ARG A 261 8.31 21.76 29.54
C ARG A 261 8.83 22.37 30.83
N GLU A 262 8.84 21.60 31.92
CA GLU A 262 9.40 22.03 33.21
C GLU A 262 10.89 22.36 33.06
N GLN A 263 11.66 21.46 32.43
CA GLN A 263 13.09 21.65 32.23
C GLN A 263 13.42 22.81 31.29
N LEU A 264 12.67 23.01 30.20
CA LEU A 264 12.84 24.15 29.31
C LEU A 264 12.63 25.47 30.05
N THR A 265 11.63 25.53 30.93
CA THR A 265 11.38 26.69 31.79
C THR A 265 12.56 26.93 32.74
N ASP A 266 13.05 25.88 33.41
CA ASP A 266 14.19 25.95 34.33
C ASP A 266 15.50 26.35 33.61
N PHE A 267 15.68 25.92 32.36
CA PHE A 267 16.89 26.19 31.56
C PHE A 267 16.86 27.56 30.87
N GLY A 268 15.81 28.36 31.11
CA GLY A 268 15.68 29.71 30.55
C GLY A 268 15.39 29.72 29.05
N PHE A 269 14.58 28.77 28.57
CA PHE A 269 14.11 28.78 27.20
C PHE A 269 13.33 30.06 26.89
N SER A 270 13.69 30.77 25.83
CA SER A 270 13.15 32.11 25.57
C SER A 270 12.66 32.36 24.13
N SER A 271 12.84 31.40 23.21
CA SER A 271 12.37 31.56 21.82
C SER A 271 10.85 31.74 21.73
N TYR A 272 10.11 31.08 22.62
CA TYR A 272 8.65 31.21 22.79
C TYR A 272 8.26 30.56 24.13
N ASP A 273 6.97 30.53 24.45
CA ASP A 273 6.49 29.92 25.69
C ASP A 273 6.73 28.40 25.68
N ALA A 274 7.44 27.88 26.69
CA ALA A 274 7.75 26.45 26.82
C ALA A 274 6.49 25.58 26.84
N SER A 275 5.33 26.11 27.26
CA SER A 275 4.05 25.40 27.26
C SER A 275 3.56 25.03 25.85
N LEU A 276 4.05 25.71 24.81
CA LEU A 276 3.75 25.42 23.40
C LEU A 276 4.51 24.22 22.84
N VAL A 277 5.54 23.73 23.54
CA VAL A 277 6.30 22.54 23.12
C VAL A 277 5.46 21.30 23.37
N SER A 278 5.15 20.52 22.33
CA SER A 278 4.54 19.19 22.44
C SER A 278 5.52 18.10 22.06
N ILE A 279 5.21 16.86 22.44
CA ILE A 279 5.90 15.68 21.91
C ILE A 279 5.00 15.09 20.83
N ASP A 280 5.49 15.05 19.59
CA ASP A 280 4.76 14.52 18.44
C ASP A 280 4.34 13.05 18.66
N GLU A 281 3.18 12.68 18.14
CA GLU A 281 2.61 11.34 18.35
C GLU A 281 3.36 10.26 17.54
N GLU A 282 3.88 10.62 16.37
CA GLU A 282 4.50 9.67 15.44
C GLU A 282 6.02 9.62 15.59
N THR A 283 6.67 10.78 15.56
CA THR A 283 8.14 10.90 15.62
C THR A 283 8.68 10.87 17.04
N LEU A 284 7.82 11.08 18.05
CA LEU A 284 8.17 11.21 19.47
C LEU A 284 9.17 12.33 19.77
N ARG A 285 9.31 13.30 18.86
CA ARG A 285 10.24 14.43 19.02
C ARG A 285 9.52 15.66 19.58
N PRO A 286 10.25 16.55 20.28
CA PRO A 286 9.73 17.86 20.62
C PRO A 286 9.41 18.67 19.36
N GLU A 287 8.22 19.27 19.33
CA GLU A 287 7.72 20.09 18.24
C GLU A 287 6.86 21.25 18.76
N ARG A 288 6.48 22.14 17.84
CA ARG A 288 5.54 23.24 18.09
C ARG A 288 4.59 23.30 16.91
N GLU A 289 3.30 23.12 17.16
CA GLU A 289 2.24 23.23 16.14
C GLU A 289 2.51 22.37 14.87
N GLY A 290 3.09 21.17 15.04
CA GLY A 290 3.44 20.29 13.92
C GLY A 290 4.72 20.66 13.16
N LEU A 291 5.50 21.62 13.67
CA LEU A 291 6.78 22.06 13.11
C LEU A 291 7.95 21.64 14.00
N ASN A 292 9.04 21.19 13.36
CA ASN A 292 10.29 20.90 14.05
C ASN A 292 10.86 22.17 14.69
N LEU A 293 11.33 22.06 15.93
CA LEU A 293 11.80 23.22 16.71
C LEU A 293 13.07 23.89 16.17
N ASP A 294 13.77 23.24 15.24
CA ASP A 294 15.04 23.74 14.68
C ASP A 294 14.86 24.97 13.77
N THR A 295 13.65 25.27 13.28
CA THR A 295 13.42 26.39 12.35
C THR A 295 13.16 27.73 13.03
N ASP A 296 12.51 27.71 14.20
CA ASP A 296 12.00 28.91 14.88
C ASP A 296 12.66 29.18 16.23
N ALA A 297 13.58 28.32 16.69
CA ALA A 297 14.30 28.48 17.94
C ALA A 297 15.73 29.01 17.75
N SER A 298 16.22 29.76 18.72
CA SER A 298 17.64 30.14 18.77
C SER A 298 18.54 28.90 18.87
N ALA A 299 19.78 28.97 18.38
CA ALA A 299 20.74 27.86 18.49
C ALA A 299 20.93 27.37 19.94
N SER A 300 20.91 28.29 20.90
CA SER A 300 20.98 27.97 22.34
C SER A 300 19.73 27.21 22.83
N ASP A 301 18.55 27.56 22.34
CA ASP A 301 17.27 26.93 22.68
C ASP A 301 17.11 25.54 22.04
N VAL A 302 17.66 25.34 20.84
CA VAL A 302 17.77 24.01 20.23
C VAL A 302 18.59 23.07 21.14
N VAL A 303 19.69 23.55 21.70
CA VAL A 303 20.52 22.76 22.63
C VAL A 303 19.79 22.52 23.95
N ARG A 304 19.13 23.54 24.53
CA ARG A 304 18.30 23.39 25.73
C ARG A 304 17.23 22.31 25.53
N THR A 305 16.56 22.31 24.37
CA THR A 305 15.54 21.32 24.01
C THR A 305 16.13 19.91 23.93
N LYS A 306 17.28 19.73 23.27
CA LYS A 306 17.96 18.43 23.20
C LYS A 306 18.30 17.89 24.59
N ILE A 307 18.88 18.73 25.45
CA ILE A 307 19.22 18.35 26.83
C ILE A 307 17.95 18.03 27.61
N ALA A 308 16.91 18.87 27.54
CA ALA A 308 15.65 18.68 28.24
C ALA A 308 14.94 17.39 27.81
N TYR A 309 14.96 17.08 26.51
CA TYR A 309 14.39 15.86 25.95
C TYR A 309 15.14 14.60 26.41
N LEU A 310 16.47 14.58 26.27
CA LEU A 310 17.29 13.43 26.69
C LEU A 310 17.22 13.19 28.21
N ASN A 311 17.32 14.26 29.00
CA ASN A 311 17.17 14.19 30.45
C ASN A 311 15.74 13.81 30.85
N GLY A 312 14.72 14.33 30.14
CA GLY A 312 13.31 13.98 30.36
C GLY A 312 13.02 12.49 30.13
N ILE A 313 13.60 11.87 29.09
CA ILE A 313 13.48 10.41 28.88
C ILE A 313 14.03 9.65 30.10
N ARG A 314 15.18 10.08 30.62
CA ARG A 314 15.78 9.49 31.83
C ARG A 314 14.88 9.67 33.06
N GLU A 315 14.34 10.87 33.28
CA GLU A 315 13.46 11.16 34.42
C GLU A 315 12.15 10.35 34.37
N VAL A 316 11.57 10.18 33.18
CA VAL A 316 10.41 9.30 32.98
C VAL A 316 10.77 7.84 33.27
N ALA A 317 11.95 7.39 32.84
CA ALA A 317 12.46 6.06 33.12
C ALA A 317 12.73 5.79 34.61
N ASN A 318 13.03 6.83 35.40
CA ASN A 318 13.15 6.71 36.86
C ASN A 318 11.79 6.53 37.54
N SER A 319 10.72 7.01 36.90
CA SER A 319 9.36 7.01 37.45
C SER A 319 8.52 5.81 36.99
N LEU A 320 8.89 5.18 35.88
CA LEU A 320 8.19 4.08 35.24
C LEU A 320 9.16 2.97 34.87
N ARG A 321 8.70 1.71 34.87
CA ARG A 321 9.51 0.61 34.37
C ARG A 321 9.64 0.72 32.85
N THR A 322 10.81 1.15 32.39
CA THR A 322 11.15 1.27 30.96
C THR A 322 12.36 0.40 30.62
N GLN A 323 12.77 0.40 29.34
CA GLN A 323 14.01 -0.25 28.89
C GLN A 323 15.22 0.72 28.91
N HIS A 324 15.05 1.95 29.39
CA HIS A 324 16.15 2.91 29.46
C HIS A 324 17.23 2.40 30.44
N PRO A 325 18.52 2.46 30.09
CA PRO A 325 19.60 1.89 30.91
C PRO A 325 19.91 2.70 32.18
N GLY A 326 19.21 3.82 32.38
CA GLY A 326 19.48 4.77 33.46
C GLY A 326 20.86 5.43 33.36
N PHE A 327 21.35 5.62 32.14
CA PHE A 327 22.63 6.25 31.88
C PHE A 327 22.47 7.40 30.88
N LEU A 328 23.06 8.55 31.17
CA LEU A 328 23.12 9.69 30.26
C LEU A 328 24.53 10.27 30.25
N MET A 329 25.12 10.39 29.06
CA MET A 329 26.41 11.06 28.87
C MET A 329 26.23 12.27 27.95
N LEU A 330 26.71 13.43 28.39
CA LEU A 330 26.67 14.68 27.64
C LEU A 330 28.09 15.19 27.43
N ASP A 331 28.46 15.40 26.17
CA ASP A 331 29.75 15.98 25.82
C ASP A 331 29.62 17.50 25.69
N GLU A 332 30.27 18.25 26.59
CA GLU A 332 30.27 19.70 26.68
C GLU A 332 28.87 20.32 26.47
N PRO A 333 27.92 20.14 27.42
CA PRO A 333 26.54 20.63 27.27
C PRO A 333 26.44 22.17 27.15
N ARG A 334 27.54 22.92 27.31
CA ARG A 334 27.61 24.38 27.20
C ARG A 334 28.10 24.92 25.83
N GLN A 335 28.19 24.09 24.78
CA GLN A 335 28.82 24.45 23.49
C GLN A 335 28.31 25.73 22.77
N HIS A 336 27.12 26.26 23.10
CA HIS A 336 26.54 27.45 22.44
C HIS A 336 26.31 28.65 23.40
N GLU A 337 27.28 28.92 24.28
CA GLU A 337 27.26 30.09 25.18
C GLU A 337 25.97 30.22 26.01
N LEU A 338 25.55 29.12 26.65
CA LEU A 338 24.50 29.20 27.67
C LEU A 338 24.93 30.17 28.76
N ASP A 339 24.02 31.10 29.07
CA ASP A 339 24.12 32.00 30.23
C ASP A 339 24.42 31.21 31.51
N GLU A 340 25.23 31.80 32.38
CA GLU A 340 25.78 31.12 33.56
C GLU A 340 24.69 30.63 34.53
N ASP A 341 23.62 31.42 34.72
CA ASP A 341 22.53 31.08 35.63
C ASP A 341 21.65 29.96 35.06
N HIS A 342 21.42 29.98 33.75
CA HIS A 342 20.69 28.91 33.05
C HIS A 342 21.48 27.60 33.04
N PHE A 343 22.79 27.67 32.76
CA PHE A 343 23.64 26.48 32.78
C PHE A 343 23.76 25.88 34.19
N ARG A 344 23.79 26.74 35.23
CA ARG A 344 23.70 26.31 36.62
C ARG A 344 22.41 25.53 36.90
N ALA A 345 21.26 26.02 36.41
CA ALA A 345 19.99 25.30 36.55
C ALA A 345 20.04 23.92 35.85
N THR A 346 20.60 23.87 34.64
CA THR A 346 20.81 22.61 33.89
C THR A 346 21.65 21.61 34.67
N LEU A 347 22.83 22.01 35.16
CA LEU A 347 23.71 21.13 35.94
C LEU A 347 23.05 20.61 37.21
N ARG A 348 22.30 21.45 37.91
CA ARG A 348 21.57 21.05 39.14
C ARG A 348 20.46 20.06 38.85
N ARG A 349 19.75 20.20 37.72
CA ARG A 349 18.73 19.23 37.30
C ARG A 349 19.38 17.91 36.88
N LEU A 350 20.46 17.94 36.11
CA LEU A 350 21.21 16.75 35.72
C LEU A 350 21.76 15.97 36.92
N ALA A 351 22.14 16.67 38.00
CA ALA A 351 22.60 16.04 39.24
C ALA A 351 21.49 15.33 40.03
N GLN A 352 20.21 15.49 39.67
CA GLN A 352 19.10 14.77 40.28
C GLN A 352 19.03 13.36 39.68
N CYS A 353 19.78 12.43 40.28
CA CYS A 353 19.75 11.02 39.93
C CYS A 353 18.87 10.22 40.92
N SER A 354 18.27 9.13 40.43
CA SER A 354 17.64 8.12 41.30
C SER A 354 18.69 7.36 42.14
N ASN A 355 18.26 6.80 43.28
CA ASN A 355 19.15 6.10 44.21
C ASN A 355 19.73 4.78 43.64
N ILE A 356 19.10 4.18 42.62
CA ILE A 356 19.52 2.89 42.05
C ILE A 356 19.47 2.96 40.52
N GLY A 357 20.60 2.66 39.89
CA GLY A 357 20.68 2.44 38.44
C GLY A 357 20.53 3.71 37.59
N ASP A 358 20.76 4.89 38.15
CA ASP A 358 20.70 6.17 37.42
C ASP A 358 22.05 6.92 37.53
N GLN A 359 22.65 7.26 36.39
CA GLN A 359 23.93 7.93 36.32
C GLN A 359 23.97 8.94 35.17
N VAL A 360 24.43 10.15 35.49
CA VAL A 360 24.72 11.19 34.51
C VAL A 360 26.21 11.51 34.51
N ILE A 361 26.81 11.56 33.33
CA ILE A 361 28.18 12.01 33.11
C ILE A 361 28.13 13.20 32.16
N ALA A 362 28.62 14.35 32.59
CA ALA A 362 28.78 15.52 31.73
C ALA A 362 30.25 15.93 31.69
N THR A 363 30.80 16.12 30.49
CA THR A 363 32.14 16.72 30.32
C THR A 363 32.00 18.24 30.27
N SER A 364 32.99 18.97 30.77
CA SER A 364 33.07 20.41 30.57
C SER A 364 34.51 20.92 30.58
N ALA A 365 34.79 21.95 29.78
CA ALA A 365 36.03 22.72 29.77
C ALA A 365 36.10 23.75 30.91
N ALA A 366 35.01 23.95 31.67
CA ALA A 366 35.00 24.85 32.82
C ALA A 366 35.88 24.33 33.97
N SER A 367 36.45 25.25 34.75
CA SER A 367 37.28 24.88 35.90
C SER A 367 36.47 24.17 37.00
N VAL A 368 37.13 23.32 37.77
CA VAL A 368 36.52 22.62 38.92
C VAL A 368 35.87 23.59 39.89
N SER A 369 36.50 24.75 40.15
CA SER A 369 35.97 25.77 41.05
C SER A 369 34.66 26.38 40.52
N ALA A 370 34.58 26.67 39.23
CA ALA A 370 33.37 27.20 38.61
C ALA A 370 32.22 26.18 38.64
N LEU A 371 32.49 24.93 38.26
CA LEU A 371 31.51 23.85 38.28
C LEU A 371 31.02 23.56 39.70
N SER A 372 31.91 23.57 40.69
CA SER A 372 31.54 23.36 42.10
C SER A 372 30.62 24.47 42.62
N VAL A 373 30.86 25.73 42.24
CA VAL A 373 29.99 26.86 42.58
C VAL A 373 28.62 26.72 41.91
N MET A 374 28.57 26.32 40.64
CA MET A 374 27.31 26.09 39.92
C MET A 374 26.49 24.95 40.55
N LEU A 375 27.12 23.80 40.81
CA LEU A 375 26.48 22.64 41.42
C LEU A 375 26.00 22.92 42.85
N GLY A 376 26.74 23.73 43.62
CA GLY A 376 26.36 24.11 44.98
C GLY A 376 26.20 22.89 45.90
N SER A 377 25.01 22.70 46.45
CA SER A 377 24.69 21.56 47.34
C SER A 377 24.20 20.31 46.61
N ALA A 378 24.23 20.28 45.27
CA ALA A 378 23.81 19.10 44.51
C ALA A 378 24.74 17.91 44.78
N GLN A 379 24.19 16.69 44.83
CA GLN A 379 24.97 15.47 45.02
C GLN A 379 25.64 15.08 43.69
N ALA A 380 26.75 15.74 43.36
CA ALA A 380 27.53 15.47 42.16
C ALA A 380 29.03 15.42 42.46
N ASN A 381 29.74 14.54 41.76
CA ASN A 381 31.19 14.45 41.83
C ASN A 381 31.80 15.23 40.66
N VAL A 382 32.70 16.18 40.95
CA VAL A 382 33.48 16.88 39.93
C VAL A 382 34.88 16.28 39.92
N ILE A 383 35.29 15.73 38.77
CA ILE A 383 36.58 15.06 38.61
C ILE A 383 37.43 15.90 37.64
N ASP A 384 38.58 16.38 38.11
CA ASP A 384 39.60 16.99 37.25
C ASP A 384 40.42 15.88 36.57
N LEU A 385 40.40 15.88 35.24
CA LEU A 385 41.16 14.93 34.44
C LEU A 385 42.54 15.49 34.05
N GLY A 386 42.83 16.76 34.33
CA GLY A 386 44.09 17.42 33.98
C GLY A 386 44.41 17.28 32.50
N SER A 387 45.63 16.83 32.18
CA SER A 387 46.06 16.53 30.80
C SER A 387 45.71 15.12 30.33
N GLN A 388 44.98 14.34 31.12
CA GLN A 388 44.65 12.95 30.78
C GLN A 388 43.45 12.90 29.83
N ARG A 389 43.67 12.40 28.61
CA ARG A 389 42.56 12.10 27.69
C ARG A 389 41.78 10.86 28.17
N LEU A 390 40.45 10.97 28.26
CA LEU A 390 39.51 9.88 28.61
C LEU A 390 39.52 8.76 27.56
N VAL A 391 39.62 9.15 26.29
CA VAL A 391 39.73 8.23 25.15
C VAL A 391 41.12 8.40 24.54
N ARG A 392 41.88 7.31 24.45
CA ARG A 392 43.22 7.28 23.85
C ARG A 392 43.29 6.17 22.81
N PRO A 393 44.02 6.36 21.71
CA PRO A 393 44.34 5.26 20.80
C PRO A 393 45.03 4.14 21.59
N ALA A 394 44.70 2.88 21.30
CA ALA A 394 45.33 1.73 21.95
C ALA A 394 46.85 1.66 21.68
N THR A 395 47.31 2.29 20.61
CA THR A 395 48.71 2.43 20.22
C THR A 395 49.24 3.83 20.54
N ARG A 396 50.47 3.90 21.02
CA ARG A 396 51.09 5.06 21.68
C ARG A 396 51.52 6.20 20.75
N GLU A 397 51.01 6.25 19.53
CA GLU A 397 51.27 7.34 18.58
C GLU A 397 50.11 8.32 18.68
N ASP A 398 50.40 9.52 19.21
CA ASP A 398 49.43 10.60 19.30
C ASP A 398 49.26 11.19 17.88
N PRO A 399 48.07 11.06 17.24
CA PRO A 399 47.88 11.49 15.85
C PRO A 399 47.92 13.02 15.65
N MET A 400 48.16 13.78 16.72
CA MET A 400 48.17 15.26 16.71
C MET A 400 49.57 15.86 16.91
N ASP A 401 50.65 15.07 16.92
CA ASP A 401 52.03 15.57 16.89
C ASP A 401 52.52 15.78 15.44
N TYR A 402 51.87 16.70 14.71
CA TYR A 402 52.37 17.27 13.44
C TYR A 402 52.38 18.80 13.48
#